data_AF-A0A1C4TDY6-F1
#
_entry.id   AF-A0A1C4TDY6-F1
#
_cell.length_a   1.000
_cell.length_b   1.000
_cell.length_c   1.000
_cell.angle_alpha   90.00
_cell.angle_beta   90.00
_cell.angle_gamma   90.00
#
_symmetry.space_group_name_H-M   'P 1'
#
loop_
_entity.id
_entity.type
_entity.pdbx_description
1 polymer ?
#
loop_
_entity_poly.entity_id
_entity_poly.type
_entity_poly.pdbx_seq_one_letter_code
_entity_poly.pdbx_strand_id
1 'polypeptide(L)'
;MIFGKAGFGGAVADFEAAVSAQDAKRSGKAFVRLQETFGQARESELLDGGPRLAAVLEQVPPAPRAVVAVLVGACVERGADAERCAPGVLAGLRWALEQAVAFADAWAATGGGAFPAPDGGEPGPELVERAGFEAAVGWSTLPQWEMAAVAMLNHPGVRRAAGSRGDALRLLGAVERASGLELKSLAHALLVLDDEPLVALHRTSGTGYLLRISGIGDNFQLHTLLADALVGGGHVEGHAPSPQETAVCRETPGRWRPWAPSTWSRRTAN
;
A
#
# COMPACT_ATOMS: atom_id res chain seq x y z
N MET A 1 16.20 33.80 14.39
CA MET A 1 15.97 33.06 13.13
C MET A 1 14.46 32.91 12.93
N ILE A 2 13.87 33.55 11.91
CA ILE A 2 12.41 33.61 11.64
C ILE A 2 12.15 33.02 10.24
N PHE A 3 12.59 31.79 10.00
CA PHE A 3 12.25 31.04 8.79
C PHE A 3 11.55 29.75 9.25
N GLY A 4 10.24 29.60 9.02
CA GLY A 4 9.60 28.31 9.32
C GLY A 4 8.07 28.19 9.35
N LYS A 5 7.27 29.27 9.26
CA LYS A 5 5.80 29.16 9.43
C LYS A 5 4.97 29.18 8.15
N ALA A 6 5.53 29.58 7.02
CA ALA A 6 4.83 29.65 5.73
C ALA A 6 5.29 28.50 4.84
N GLY A 7 4.65 27.34 4.95
CA GLY A 7 4.99 26.15 4.17
C GLY A 7 4.48 24.87 4.80
N PHE A 8 4.60 23.77 4.07
CA PHE A 8 4.13 22.47 4.51
C PHE A 8 4.75 22.03 5.84
N GLY A 9 6.07 22.23 6.01
CA GLY A 9 6.74 21.88 7.27
C GLY A 9 6.20 22.64 8.49
N GLY A 10 5.79 23.90 8.30
CA GLY A 10 5.13 24.70 9.34
C GLY A 10 3.71 24.18 9.63
N ALA A 11 2.95 23.79 8.60
CA ALA A 11 1.63 23.19 8.77
C ALA A 11 1.70 21.83 9.48
N VAL A 12 2.71 21.00 9.20
CA VAL A 12 2.98 19.74 9.93
C VAL A 12 3.24 20.01 11.40
N ALA A 13 4.12 20.96 11.73
CA ALA A 13 4.42 21.29 13.13
C ALA A 13 3.19 21.82 13.88
N ASP A 14 2.38 22.67 13.25
CA ASP A 14 1.15 23.19 13.85
C ASP A 14 0.10 22.09 14.04
N PHE A 15 -0.02 21.15 13.09
CA PHE A 15 -0.94 20.02 13.16
C PHE A 15 -0.54 19.04 14.26
N GLU A 16 0.73 18.62 14.29
CA GLU A 16 1.30 17.75 15.33
C GLU A 16 1.06 18.33 16.72
N ALA A 17 1.42 19.59 16.94
CA ALA A 17 1.22 20.26 18.23
C ALA A 17 -0.26 20.35 18.63
N ALA A 18 -1.15 20.60 17.68
CA ALA A 18 -2.59 20.68 17.95
C ALA A 18 -3.23 19.31 18.24
N VAL A 19 -2.81 18.26 17.52
CA VAL A 19 -3.25 16.88 17.75
C VAL A 19 -2.78 16.40 19.12
N SER A 20 -1.51 16.59 19.47
CA SER A 20 -0.98 16.20 20.78
C SER A 20 -1.61 16.99 21.93
N ALA A 21 -2.01 18.24 21.70
CA ALA A 21 -2.75 19.04 22.68
C ALA A 21 -4.26 18.73 22.70
N GLN A 22 -4.76 17.82 21.84
CA GLN A 22 -6.18 17.51 21.66
C GLN A 22 -7.05 18.76 21.38
N ASP A 23 -6.49 19.76 20.71
CA ASP A 23 -7.20 20.98 20.34
C ASP A 23 -7.84 20.81 18.95
N ALA A 24 -9.10 20.38 18.94
CA ALA A 24 -9.87 20.12 17.71
C ALA A 24 -9.96 21.34 16.77
N LYS A 25 -10.04 22.56 17.34
CA LYS A 25 -10.17 23.78 16.54
C LYS A 25 -8.85 24.11 15.85
N ARG A 26 -7.73 23.98 16.57
CA ARG A 26 -6.40 24.21 16.00
C ARG A 26 -6.01 23.10 15.03
N SER A 27 -6.31 21.84 15.33
CA SER A 27 -5.98 20.72 14.45
C SER A 27 -6.78 20.79 13.15
N GLY A 28 -8.07 21.17 13.19
CA GLY A 28 -8.85 21.41 11.98
C GLY A 28 -8.28 22.53 11.09
N LYS A 29 -7.86 23.65 11.68
CA LYS A 29 -7.20 24.74 10.93
C LYS A 29 -5.85 24.31 10.33
N ALA A 30 -5.06 23.57 11.10
CA ALA A 30 -3.76 23.08 10.63
C ALA A 30 -3.93 22.00 9.54
N PHE A 31 -4.97 21.18 9.63
CA PHE A 31 -5.32 20.18 8.62
C PHE A 31 -5.65 20.82 7.26
N VAL A 32 -6.47 21.86 7.23
CA VAL A 32 -6.75 22.61 5.99
C VAL A 32 -5.44 23.15 5.39
N ARG A 33 -4.57 23.72 6.22
CA ARG A 33 -3.26 24.23 5.77
C ARG A 33 -2.34 23.13 5.24
N LEU A 34 -2.37 21.92 5.81
CA LEU A 34 -1.61 20.79 5.28
C LEU A 34 -2.02 20.51 3.83
N GLN A 35 -3.32 20.44 3.57
CA GLN A 35 -3.85 20.17 2.23
C GLN A 35 -3.50 21.29 1.24
N GLU A 36 -3.66 22.56 1.65
CA GLU A 36 -3.36 23.73 0.80
C GLU A 36 -1.87 23.86 0.45
N THR A 37 -0.98 23.51 1.38
CA THR A 37 0.47 23.71 1.21
C THR A 37 1.19 22.49 0.60
N PHE A 38 0.57 21.31 0.62
CA PHE A 38 1.18 20.06 0.15
C PHE A 38 1.67 20.15 -1.31
N GLY A 39 0.85 20.69 -2.22
CA GLY A 39 1.19 20.78 -3.64
C GLY A 39 2.43 21.63 -3.95
N GLN A 40 2.79 22.54 -3.04
CA GLN A 40 3.94 23.45 -3.15
C GLN A 40 5.07 23.08 -2.18
N ALA A 41 4.94 21.97 -1.46
CA ALA A 41 5.92 21.52 -0.49
C ALA A 41 7.27 21.24 -1.17
N ARG A 42 8.34 21.75 -0.57
CA ARG A 42 9.70 21.41 -0.98
C ARG A 42 9.99 19.97 -0.60
N GLU A 43 10.89 19.33 -1.34
CA GLU A 43 11.31 17.96 -1.07
C GLU A 43 11.71 17.75 0.39
N SER A 44 12.57 18.61 0.95
CA SER A 44 12.99 18.54 2.35
C SER A 44 11.84 18.58 3.35
N GLU A 45 10.75 19.28 3.03
CA GLU A 45 9.56 19.38 3.89
C GLU A 45 8.72 18.10 3.85
N LEU A 46 8.73 17.39 2.73
CA LEU A 46 8.04 16.10 2.58
C LEU A 46 8.83 14.98 3.26
N LEU A 47 10.16 14.98 3.10
CA LEU A 47 11.06 14.01 3.73
C LEU A 47 10.94 14.04 5.26
N ASP A 48 10.87 15.24 5.86
CA ASP A 48 10.65 15.41 7.30
C ASP A 48 9.17 15.22 7.69
N GLY A 49 8.26 15.76 6.87
CA GLY A 49 6.84 15.83 7.19
C GLY A 49 6.14 14.47 7.23
N GLY A 50 6.47 13.56 6.31
CA GLY A 50 5.83 12.24 6.22
C GLY A 50 5.91 11.44 7.53
N PRO A 51 7.12 11.15 8.06
CA PRO A 51 7.28 10.42 9.32
C PRO A 51 6.63 11.11 10.52
N ARG A 52 6.63 12.45 10.56
CA ARG A 52 6.02 13.22 11.66
C ARG A 52 4.50 13.13 11.64
N LEU A 53 3.89 13.24 10.46
CA LEU A 53 2.45 13.02 10.30
C LEU A 53 2.07 11.57 10.65
N ALA A 54 2.86 10.60 10.21
CA ALA A 54 2.63 9.19 10.51
C ALA A 54 2.64 8.90 12.02
N ALA A 55 3.56 9.52 12.76
CA ALA A 55 3.71 9.33 14.21
C ALA A 55 2.50 9.80 15.05
N VAL A 56 1.68 10.71 14.52
CA VAL A 56 0.48 11.21 15.21
C VAL A 56 -0.83 10.63 14.71
N LEU A 57 -0.81 9.75 13.69
CA LEU A 57 -2.03 9.24 13.04
C LEU A 57 -3.06 8.66 14.02
N GLU A 58 -2.63 7.87 15.00
CA GLU A 58 -3.55 7.26 15.99
C GLU A 58 -4.28 8.29 16.86
N GLN A 59 -3.65 9.46 17.08
CA GLN A 59 -4.22 10.56 17.86
C GLN A 59 -5.17 11.44 17.02
N VAL A 60 -5.10 11.35 15.69
CA VAL A 60 -6.02 12.07 14.79
C VAL A 60 -7.42 11.46 14.92
N PRO A 61 -8.50 12.26 15.02
CA PRO A 61 -9.87 11.73 15.04
C PRO A 61 -10.18 10.86 13.81
N PRO A 62 -11.05 9.83 13.92
CA PRO A 62 -11.27 8.86 12.85
C PRO A 62 -11.58 9.46 11.46
N ALA A 63 -12.44 10.49 11.40
CA ALA A 63 -12.86 11.11 10.14
C ALA A 63 -11.69 11.72 9.32
N PRO A 64 -10.87 12.65 9.85
CA PRO A 64 -9.72 13.19 9.11
C PRO A 64 -8.54 12.22 9.00
N ARG A 65 -8.46 11.18 9.85
CA ARG A 65 -7.29 10.29 9.97
C ARG A 65 -6.89 9.65 8.65
N ALA A 66 -7.86 9.14 7.87
CA ALA A 66 -7.57 8.48 6.59
C ALA A 66 -6.99 9.46 5.55
N VAL A 67 -7.44 10.72 5.55
CA VAL A 67 -6.90 11.75 4.66
C VAL A 67 -5.48 12.13 5.05
N VAL A 68 -5.17 12.20 6.35
CA VAL A 68 -3.78 12.38 6.82
C VAL A 68 -2.90 11.20 6.40
N ALA A 69 -3.42 9.96 6.45
CA ALA A 69 -2.70 8.79 5.97
C ALA A 69 -2.38 8.88 4.46
N VAL A 70 -3.31 9.39 3.64
CA VAL A 70 -3.04 9.66 2.21
C VAL A 70 -1.93 10.68 2.02
N LEU A 71 -1.89 11.75 2.82
CA LEU A 71 -0.77 12.72 2.79
C LEU A 71 0.56 12.07 3.16
N VAL A 72 0.58 11.15 4.13
CA VAL A 72 1.76 10.35 4.48
C VAL A 72 2.20 9.49 3.29
N GLY A 73 1.26 8.78 2.64
CA GLY A 73 1.50 8.01 1.42
C GLY A 73 2.13 8.86 0.32
N ALA A 74 1.55 10.04 0.05
CA ALA A 74 2.06 10.95 -0.95
C ALA A 74 3.44 11.55 -0.60
N CYS A 75 3.79 11.67 0.69
CA CYS A 75 5.16 12.02 1.09
C CYS A 75 6.14 10.88 0.76
N VAL A 76 5.76 9.63 1.01
CA VAL A 76 6.60 8.45 0.72
C VAL A 76 6.82 8.26 -0.77
N GLU A 77 5.80 8.43 -1.59
CA GLU A 77 5.94 8.44 -3.06
C GLU A 77 6.91 9.53 -3.56
N ARG A 78 7.16 10.55 -2.74
CA ARG A 78 8.08 11.66 -3.00
C ARG A 78 9.37 11.57 -2.18
N GLY A 79 9.71 10.38 -1.70
CA GLY A 79 11.01 10.05 -1.11
C GLY A 79 11.06 10.02 0.41
N ALA A 80 9.96 10.29 1.12
CA ALA A 80 9.95 10.15 2.57
C ALA A 80 10.17 8.69 3.00
N ASP A 81 10.75 8.51 4.20
CA ASP A 81 11.12 7.19 4.71
C ASP A 81 9.87 6.31 4.96
N ALA A 82 9.66 5.33 4.07
CA ALA A 82 8.54 4.40 4.11
C ALA A 82 8.54 3.54 5.39
N GLU A 83 9.70 3.12 5.88
CA GLU A 83 9.79 2.25 7.06
C GLU A 83 9.40 3.00 8.33
N ARG A 84 9.73 4.28 8.43
CA ARG A 84 9.28 5.15 9.53
C ARG A 84 7.80 5.51 9.45
N CYS A 85 7.23 5.56 8.24
CA CYS A 85 5.82 5.90 8.04
C CYS A 85 4.88 4.69 8.19
N ALA A 86 5.34 3.50 7.82
CA ALA A 86 4.51 2.31 7.69
C ALA A 86 3.77 1.88 8.97
N PRO A 87 4.34 1.91 10.19
CA PRO A 87 3.65 1.38 11.37
C PRO A 87 2.27 2.00 11.60
N GLY A 88 2.16 3.33 11.58
CA GLY A 88 0.89 4.04 11.78
C GLY A 88 -0.10 3.84 10.65
N VAL A 89 0.39 3.81 9.40
CA VAL A 89 -0.46 3.60 8.22
C VAL A 89 -1.02 2.17 8.18
N LEU A 90 -0.18 1.15 8.45
CA LEU A 90 -0.61 -0.25 8.44
C LEU A 90 -1.50 -0.59 9.64
N ALA A 91 -1.28 0.03 10.81
CA ALA A 91 -2.20 -0.08 11.93
C ALA A 91 -3.58 0.50 11.59
N GLY A 92 -3.62 1.67 10.94
CA GLY A 92 -4.86 2.28 10.48
C GLY A 92 -5.58 1.48 9.38
N LEU A 93 -4.84 0.91 8.43
CA LEU A 93 -5.40 -0.02 7.44
C LEU A 93 -6.04 -1.23 8.13
N ARG A 94 -5.34 -1.85 9.08
CA ARG A 94 -5.87 -2.99 9.84
C ARG A 94 -7.17 -2.62 10.54
N TRP A 95 -7.20 -1.48 11.23
CA TRP A 95 -8.41 -0.98 11.87
C TRP A 95 -9.53 -0.79 10.85
N ALA A 96 -9.27 -0.16 9.71
CA ALA A 96 -10.28 0.07 8.68
C ALA A 96 -10.84 -1.23 8.10
N LEU A 97 -9.99 -2.25 7.89
CA LEU A 97 -10.42 -3.57 7.46
C LEU A 97 -11.27 -4.28 8.53
N GLU A 98 -10.88 -4.21 9.81
CA GLU A 98 -11.66 -4.75 10.92
C GLU A 98 -13.04 -4.07 11.03
N GLN A 99 -13.08 -2.75 10.89
CA GLN A 99 -14.32 -1.97 10.89
C GLN A 99 -15.19 -2.22 9.65
N ALA A 100 -14.58 -2.44 8.48
CA ALA A 100 -15.30 -2.81 7.27
C ALA A 100 -15.96 -4.19 7.38
N VAL A 101 -15.31 -5.14 8.07
CA VAL A 101 -15.93 -6.44 8.40
C VAL A 101 -17.10 -6.22 9.36
N ALA A 102 -16.93 -5.44 10.42
CA ALA A 102 -18.02 -5.12 11.35
C ALA A 102 -19.20 -4.41 10.65
N PHE A 103 -18.89 -3.52 9.70
CA PHE A 103 -19.89 -2.85 8.87
C PHE A 103 -20.68 -3.86 8.04
N ALA A 104 -20.00 -4.81 7.39
CA ALA A 104 -20.65 -5.86 6.60
C ALA A 104 -21.59 -6.73 7.44
N ASP A 105 -21.15 -7.14 8.63
CA ASP A 105 -21.95 -7.94 9.56
C ASP A 105 -23.20 -7.18 10.02
N ALA A 106 -23.05 -5.91 10.39
CA ALA A 106 -24.17 -5.06 10.79
C ALA A 106 -25.13 -4.77 9.64
N TRP A 107 -24.61 -4.57 8.42
CA TRP A 107 -25.42 -4.39 7.22
C TRP A 107 -26.29 -5.60 6.95
N ALA A 108 -25.72 -6.81 7.01
CA ALA A 108 -26.45 -8.06 6.87
C ALA A 108 -27.51 -8.24 7.99
N ALA A 109 -27.16 -7.93 9.24
CA ALA A 109 -28.07 -8.05 10.39
C ALA A 109 -29.28 -7.10 10.32
N THR A 110 -29.13 -5.93 9.70
CA THR A 110 -30.18 -4.91 9.56
C THR A 110 -31.02 -5.05 8.29
N GLY A 111 -31.02 -6.25 7.69
CA GLY A 111 -31.84 -6.59 6.52
C GLY A 111 -31.10 -6.58 5.18
N GLY A 112 -29.80 -6.24 5.16
CA GLY A 112 -28.98 -6.24 3.97
C GLY A 112 -29.41 -5.20 2.94
N GLY A 113 -29.37 -5.60 1.67
CA GLY A 113 -29.63 -4.75 0.50
C GLY A 113 -28.37 -4.55 -0.36
N ALA A 114 -28.45 -3.62 -1.32
CA ALA A 114 -27.27 -3.22 -2.08
C ALA A 114 -26.19 -2.69 -1.11
N PHE A 115 -24.97 -3.22 -1.22
CA PHE A 115 -23.87 -2.79 -0.37
C PHE A 115 -23.47 -1.36 -0.76
N PRO A 116 -23.43 -0.41 0.18
CA PRO A 116 -23.13 0.98 -0.15
C PRO A 116 -21.68 1.11 -0.59
N ALA A 117 -21.42 1.85 -1.68
CA ALA A 117 -20.06 2.11 -2.11
C ALA A 117 -19.34 3.02 -1.09
N PRO A 118 -18.05 2.77 -0.79
CA PRO A 118 -17.27 3.68 0.03
C PRO A 118 -16.87 4.89 -0.81
N ASP A 119 -17.12 6.10 -0.31
CA ASP A 119 -16.90 7.36 -1.02
C ASP A 119 -15.73 8.18 -0.47
N GLY A 120 -15.07 7.69 0.59
CA GLY A 120 -14.01 8.38 1.29
C GLY A 120 -14.47 9.56 2.14
N GLY A 121 -15.77 9.79 2.26
CA GLY A 121 -16.35 10.89 3.01
C GLY A 121 -16.65 10.55 4.47
N GLU A 122 -17.27 11.52 5.14
CA GLU A 122 -17.95 11.28 6.40
C GLU A 122 -19.20 10.41 6.13
N PRO A 123 -19.40 9.30 6.87
CA PRO A 123 -20.52 8.42 6.62
C PRO A 123 -21.85 9.14 6.86
N GLY A 124 -22.81 8.91 5.96
CA GLY A 124 -24.17 9.43 6.12
C GLY A 124 -24.86 8.87 7.37
N PRO A 125 -25.88 9.57 7.92
CA PRO A 125 -26.54 9.19 9.16
C PRO A 125 -27.18 7.79 9.11
N GLU A 126 -27.68 7.36 7.95
CA GLU A 126 -28.24 6.01 7.75
C GLU A 126 -27.18 4.91 7.99
N LEU A 127 -25.96 5.10 7.47
CA LEU A 127 -24.88 4.13 7.64
C LEU A 127 -24.46 4.04 9.11
N VAL A 128 -24.39 5.20 9.78
CA VAL A 128 -24.06 5.29 11.20
C VAL A 128 -25.15 4.66 12.07
N GLU A 129 -26.43 4.89 11.76
CA GLU A 129 -27.55 4.29 12.49
C GLU A 129 -27.55 2.76 12.39
N ARG A 130 -27.25 2.22 11.20
CA ARG A 130 -27.28 0.78 10.95
C ARG A 130 -26.05 0.03 11.47
N ALA A 131 -24.86 0.60 11.29
CA ALA A 131 -23.60 -0.10 11.57
C ALA A 131 -22.84 0.44 12.78
N GLY A 132 -23.22 1.60 13.30
CA GLY A 132 -22.43 2.35 14.28
C GLY A 132 -21.36 3.22 13.61
N PHE A 133 -20.92 4.24 14.33
CA PHE A 133 -20.02 5.28 13.79
C PHE A 133 -18.68 4.72 13.32
N GLU A 134 -18.00 3.90 14.14
CA GLU A 134 -16.66 3.39 13.79
C GLU A 134 -16.68 2.47 12.57
N ALA A 135 -17.65 1.56 12.51
CA ALA A 135 -17.83 0.66 11.37
C ALA A 135 -18.13 1.44 10.09
N ALA A 136 -19.02 2.43 10.17
CA ALA A 136 -19.36 3.29 9.04
C ALA A 136 -18.15 4.11 8.55
N VAL A 137 -17.37 4.71 9.47
CA VAL A 137 -16.15 5.44 9.11
C VAL A 137 -15.10 4.52 8.50
N GLY A 138 -14.87 3.34 9.10
CA GLY A 138 -13.88 2.38 8.62
C GLY A 138 -14.21 1.87 7.22
N TRP A 139 -15.49 1.57 6.94
CA TRP A 139 -15.95 1.25 5.60
C TRP A 139 -15.79 2.42 4.63
N SER A 140 -16.35 3.59 4.96
CA SER A 140 -16.33 4.76 4.07
C SER A 140 -14.91 5.20 3.70
N THR A 141 -13.95 5.09 4.62
CA THR A 141 -12.57 5.55 4.43
C THR A 141 -11.59 4.46 3.96
N LEU A 142 -12.06 3.23 3.74
CA LEU A 142 -11.22 2.12 3.33
C LEU A 142 -10.41 2.40 2.05
N PRO A 143 -10.93 3.07 0.99
CA PRO A 143 -10.14 3.39 -0.20
C PRO A 143 -8.92 4.27 0.08
N GLN A 144 -9.01 5.21 1.02
CA GLN A 144 -7.86 6.04 1.42
C GLN A 144 -6.81 5.25 2.19
N TRP A 145 -7.25 4.32 3.05
CA TRP A 145 -6.34 3.43 3.74
C TRP A 145 -5.62 2.48 2.78
N GLU A 146 -6.32 1.94 1.77
CA GLU A 146 -5.67 1.19 0.68
C GLU A 146 -4.60 2.05 0.01
N MET A 147 -4.94 3.26 -0.42
CA MET A 147 -4.02 4.14 -1.14
C MET A 147 -2.76 4.44 -0.33
N ALA A 148 -2.91 4.81 0.95
CA ALA A 148 -1.80 5.07 1.84
C ALA A 148 -0.95 3.82 2.09
N ALA A 149 -1.58 2.66 2.33
CA ALA A 149 -0.88 1.42 2.61
C ALA A 149 -0.13 0.88 1.40
N VAL A 150 -0.69 1.00 0.19
CA VAL A 150 -0.02 0.60 -1.05
C VAL A 150 1.25 1.42 -1.26
N ALA A 151 1.23 2.73 -0.97
CA ALA A 151 2.44 3.55 -1.01
C ALA A 151 3.55 3.01 -0.08
N MET A 152 3.20 2.55 1.12
CA MET A 152 4.15 1.92 2.05
C MET A 152 4.64 0.57 1.53
N LEU A 153 3.70 -0.29 1.11
CA LEU A 153 3.96 -1.66 0.69
C LEU A 153 4.72 -1.73 -0.64
N ASN A 154 4.84 -0.64 -1.40
CA ASN A 154 5.78 -0.60 -2.53
C ASN A 154 7.25 -0.66 -2.07
N HIS A 155 7.56 -0.35 -0.81
CA HIS A 155 8.90 -0.46 -0.25
C HIS A 155 9.19 -1.89 0.26
N PRO A 156 10.25 -2.57 -0.23
CA PRO A 156 10.53 -3.96 0.15
C PRO A 156 10.88 -4.12 1.64
N GLY A 157 11.48 -3.11 2.28
CA GLY A 157 11.73 -3.12 3.73
C GLY A 157 10.45 -3.18 4.56
N VAL A 158 9.40 -2.48 4.10
CA VAL A 158 8.09 -2.51 4.76
C VAL A 158 7.44 -3.88 4.59
N ARG A 159 7.48 -4.47 3.38
CA ARG A 159 6.90 -5.80 3.13
C ARG A 159 7.58 -6.89 3.96
N ARG A 160 8.90 -6.85 4.11
CA ARG A 160 9.64 -7.78 4.99
C ARG A 160 9.27 -7.64 6.46
N ALA A 161 9.03 -6.40 6.93
CA ALA A 161 8.66 -6.12 8.31
C ALA A 161 7.17 -6.37 8.60
N ALA A 162 6.33 -6.51 7.57
CA ALA A 162 4.88 -6.69 7.70
C ALA A 162 4.50 -8.11 8.19
N GLY A 163 4.83 -8.42 9.44
CA GLY A 163 4.52 -9.70 10.09
C GLY A 163 3.02 -10.03 10.17
N SER A 164 2.14 -9.05 9.94
CA SER A 164 0.68 -9.20 9.92
C SER A 164 0.08 -9.43 8.52
N ARG A 165 0.90 -9.74 7.49
CA ARG A 165 0.46 -9.98 6.10
C ARG A 165 -0.73 -10.95 6.01
N GLY A 166 -0.66 -12.09 6.70
CA GLY A 166 -1.70 -13.12 6.65
C GLY A 166 -3.04 -12.63 7.22
N ASP A 167 -3.01 -11.88 8.32
CA ASP A 167 -4.21 -11.28 8.90
C ASP A 167 -4.83 -10.20 8.01
N ALA A 168 -3.99 -9.36 7.40
CA ALA A 168 -4.45 -8.35 6.46
C ALA A 168 -5.14 -8.98 5.24
N LEU A 169 -4.56 -10.04 4.65
CA LEU A 169 -5.16 -10.79 3.54
C LEU A 169 -6.48 -11.47 3.95
N ARG A 170 -6.55 -12.03 5.16
CA ARG A 170 -7.77 -12.66 5.68
C ARG A 170 -8.91 -11.64 5.83
N LEU A 171 -8.62 -10.48 6.44
CA LEU A 171 -9.58 -9.40 6.62
C LEU A 171 -10.01 -8.83 5.27
N LEU A 172 -9.05 -8.55 4.38
CA LEU A 172 -9.32 -8.09 3.03
C LEU A 172 -10.28 -9.03 2.31
N GLY A 173 -9.97 -10.33 2.23
CA GLY A 173 -10.86 -11.28 1.57
C GLY A 173 -12.25 -11.39 2.20
N ALA A 174 -12.40 -11.12 3.50
CA ALA A 174 -13.72 -11.05 4.14
C ALA A 174 -14.52 -9.84 3.65
N VAL A 175 -13.88 -8.67 3.58
CA VAL A 175 -14.49 -7.43 3.04
C VAL A 175 -14.87 -7.61 1.58
N GLU A 176 -13.98 -8.15 0.74
CA GLU A 176 -14.25 -8.34 -0.70
C GLU A 176 -15.43 -9.30 -0.92
N ARG A 177 -15.51 -10.40 -0.16
CA ARG A 177 -16.65 -11.34 -0.25
C ARG A 177 -17.98 -10.71 0.17
N ALA A 178 -17.98 -9.86 1.19
CA ALA A 178 -19.21 -9.29 1.70
C ALA A 178 -19.71 -8.11 0.86
N SER A 179 -18.79 -7.29 0.35
CA SER A 179 -19.12 -6.05 -0.36
C SER A 179 -19.09 -6.16 -1.88
N GLY A 180 -18.35 -7.13 -2.44
CA GLY A 180 -18.03 -7.21 -3.86
C GLY A 180 -17.01 -6.16 -4.33
N LEU A 181 -16.46 -5.33 -3.43
CA LEU A 181 -15.39 -4.39 -3.73
C LEU A 181 -14.07 -5.15 -3.90
N GLU A 182 -13.34 -4.90 -4.99
CA GLU A 182 -12.03 -5.51 -5.24
C GLU A 182 -10.91 -4.49 -4.95
N LEU A 183 -10.11 -4.73 -3.90
CA LEU A 183 -8.96 -3.87 -3.55
C LEU A 183 -7.67 -4.49 -4.12
N LYS A 184 -7.63 -4.60 -5.45
CA LYS A 184 -6.60 -5.35 -6.19
C LYS A 184 -5.19 -4.85 -5.89
N SER A 185 -5.02 -3.54 -5.74
CA SER A 185 -3.70 -2.95 -5.50
C SER A 185 -3.17 -3.38 -4.15
N LEU A 186 -4.03 -3.33 -3.11
CA LEU A 186 -3.67 -3.83 -1.78
C LEU A 186 -3.39 -5.33 -1.79
N ALA A 187 -4.26 -6.13 -2.41
CA ALA A 187 -4.08 -7.58 -2.50
C ALA A 187 -2.74 -7.95 -3.13
N HIS A 188 -2.41 -7.35 -4.29
CA HIS A 188 -1.14 -7.59 -4.95
C HIS A 188 0.05 -7.13 -4.10
N ALA A 189 0.00 -5.93 -3.52
CA ALA A 189 1.09 -5.40 -2.71
C ALA A 189 1.38 -6.28 -1.47
N LEU A 190 0.34 -6.85 -0.86
CA LEU A 190 0.47 -7.80 0.24
C LEU A 190 1.03 -9.16 -0.21
N LEU A 191 0.75 -9.61 -1.43
CA LEU A 191 1.19 -10.91 -1.95
C LEU A 191 2.64 -10.92 -2.46
N VAL A 192 3.26 -9.76 -2.68
CA VAL A 192 4.66 -9.71 -3.10
C VAL A 192 5.56 -10.37 -2.06
N LEU A 193 6.38 -11.30 -2.53
CA LEU A 193 7.31 -12.07 -1.70
C LEU A 193 8.67 -11.36 -1.65
N ASP A 194 9.14 -11.03 -0.44
CA ASP A 194 10.46 -10.48 -0.19
C ASP A 194 11.25 -11.30 0.81
N ASP A 195 12.52 -11.53 0.45
CA ASP A 195 13.50 -12.26 1.25
C ASP A 195 13.01 -13.66 1.70
N GLU A 196 12.19 -14.30 0.86
CA GLU A 196 11.59 -15.61 1.13
C GLU A 196 12.54 -16.73 0.69
N PRO A 197 12.74 -17.78 1.52
CA PRO A 197 13.50 -18.95 1.11
C PRO A 197 12.69 -19.76 0.08
N LEU A 198 13.37 -20.23 -0.96
CA LEU A 198 12.80 -21.08 -2.00
C LEU A 198 13.74 -22.25 -2.28
N VAL A 199 13.17 -23.45 -2.44
CA VAL A 199 13.91 -24.63 -2.91
C VAL A 199 13.43 -24.99 -4.31
N ALA A 200 14.33 -24.93 -5.29
CA ALA A 200 14.06 -25.38 -6.66
C ALA A 200 14.65 -26.78 -6.86
N LEU A 201 13.83 -27.75 -7.25
CA LEU A 201 14.24 -29.15 -7.46
C LEU A 201 14.41 -29.44 -8.94
N HIS A 202 15.64 -29.72 -9.38
CA HIS A 202 15.90 -30.14 -10.76
C HIS A 202 15.84 -31.66 -10.89
N ARG A 203 14.64 -32.15 -11.25
CA ARG A 203 14.27 -33.57 -11.28
C ARG A 203 15.28 -34.45 -12.03
N THR A 204 15.72 -34.04 -13.22
CA THR A 204 16.62 -34.84 -14.07
C THR A 204 17.96 -35.13 -13.39
N SER A 205 18.51 -34.13 -12.70
CA SER A 205 19.79 -34.28 -11.98
C SER A 205 19.63 -34.80 -10.54
N GLY A 206 18.41 -34.81 -9.99
CA GLY A 206 18.17 -35.03 -8.56
C GLY A 206 18.69 -33.92 -7.63
N THR A 207 19.15 -32.78 -8.17
CA THR A 207 19.75 -31.69 -7.39
C THR A 207 18.69 -30.71 -6.90
N GLY A 208 18.81 -30.28 -5.64
CA GLY A 208 18.03 -29.17 -5.08
C GLY A 208 18.88 -27.91 -4.97
N TYR A 209 18.29 -26.77 -5.33
CA TYR A 209 18.90 -25.45 -5.24
C TYR A 209 18.17 -24.62 -4.18
N LEU A 210 18.91 -24.20 -3.16
CA LEU A 210 18.41 -23.28 -2.14
C LEU A 210 18.64 -21.84 -2.60
N LEU A 211 17.57 -21.07 -2.67
CA LEU A 211 17.52 -19.71 -3.21
C LEU A 211 16.82 -18.78 -2.21
N ARG A 212 17.03 -17.48 -2.38
CA ARG A 212 16.22 -16.43 -1.75
C ARG A 212 15.61 -15.58 -2.84
N ILE A 213 14.31 -15.31 -2.75
CA ILE A 213 13.58 -14.52 -3.75
C ILE A 213 13.12 -13.20 -3.14
N SER A 214 13.07 -12.14 -3.94
CA SER A 214 12.54 -10.84 -3.53
C SER A 214 11.84 -10.14 -4.67
N GLY A 215 10.85 -9.31 -4.35
CA GLY A 215 10.04 -8.58 -5.34
C GLY A 215 9.20 -9.47 -6.26
N ILE A 216 8.90 -10.71 -5.88
CA ILE A 216 8.15 -11.64 -6.72
C ILE A 216 6.65 -11.42 -6.53
N GLY A 217 5.98 -10.92 -7.56
CA GLY A 217 4.54 -10.66 -7.60
C GLY A 217 3.73 -11.71 -8.36
N ASP A 218 4.35 -12.51 -9.24
CA ASP A 218 3.66 -13.57 -9.99
C ASP A 218 4.58 -14.73 -10.41
N ASN A 219 3.95 -15.82 -10.88
CA ASN A 219 4.64 -17.04 -11.29
C ASN A 219 5.44 -16.88 -12.59
N PHE A 220 5.06 -15.96 -13.48
CA PHE A 220 5.79 -15.74 -14.72
C PHE A 220 7.15 -15.09 -14.40
N GLN A 221 7.13 -14.03 -13.59
CA GLN A 221 8.31 -13.37 -13.04
C GLN A 221 9.19 -14.39 -12.30
N LEU A 222 8.60 -15.23 -11.44
CA LEU A 222 9.33 -16.28 -10.73
C LEU A 222 10.05 -17.24 -11.69
N HIS A 223 9.34 -17.78 -12.69
CA HIS A 223 9.91 -18.73 -13.64
C HIS A 223 11.05 -18.10 -14.46
N THR A 224 10.87 -16.87 -14.94
CA THR A 224 11.91 -16.16 -15.70
C THR A 224 13.16 -15.94 -14.83
N LEU A 225 13.00 -15.47 -13.59
CA LEU A 225 14.14 -15.23 -12.70
C LEU A 225 14.83 -16.51 -12.22
N LEU A 226 14.07 -17.60 -12.05
CA LEU A 226 14.65 -18.92 -11.77
C LEU A 226 15.44 -19.46 -12.96
N ALA A 227 14.93 -19.30 -14.18
CA ALA A 227 15.63 -19.73 -15.39
C ALA A 227 16.92 -18.91 -15.60
N ASP A 228 16.87 -17.60 -15.38
CA ASP A 228 18.06 -16.71 -15.38
C ASP A 228 19.12 -17.21 -14.39
N ALA A 229 18.74 -17.46 -13.13
CA ALA A 229 19.66 -17.88 -12.09
C ALA A 229 20.24 -19.28 -12.32
N LEU A 230 19.41 -20.26 -12.72
CA LEU A 230 19.84 -21.66 -12.82
C LEU A 230 20.41 -22.02 -14.18
N VAL A 231 19.76 -21.60 -15.27
CA VAL A 231 20.21 -21.88 -16.63
C VAL A 231 21.25 -20.86 -17.08
N GLY A 232 20.97 -19.56 -16.89
CA GLY A 232 21.94 -18.50 -17.19
C GLY A 232 23.21 -18.58 -16.33
N GLY A 233 23.09 -19.09 -15.10
CA GLY A 233 24.22 -19.40 -14.21
C GLY A 233 24.97 -20.70 -14.52
N GLY A 234 24.50 -21.51 -15.49
CA GLY A 234 25.14 -22.77 -15.88
C GLY A 234 24.97 -23.93 -14.90
N HIS A 235 24.03 -23.84 -13.94
CA HIS A 235 23.73 -24.91 -12.99
C HIS A 235 22.83 -25.99 -13.59
N VAL A 236 21.98 -25.61 -14.56
CA VAL A 236 21.03 -26.49 -15.24
C VAL A 236 21.12 -26.27 -16.74
N GLU A 237 21.10 -27.35 -17.53
CA GLU A 237 21.00 -27.27 -18.98
C GLU A 237 19.65 -26.70 -19.41
N GLY A 238 19.63 -25.81 -20.42
CA GLY A 238 18.39 -25.24 -20.93
C GLY A 238 18.60 -23.98 -21.76
N HIS A 239 17.50 -23.30 -22.06
CA HIS A 239 17.52 -21.98 -22.69
C HIS A 239 17.37 -20.90 -21.61
N ALA A 240 18.41 -20.08 -21.45
CA ALA A 240 18.35 -18.94 -20.55
C ALA A 240 17.46 -17.83 -21.14
N PRO A 241 16.69 -17.12 -20.31
CA PRO A 241 15.98 -15.91 -20.75
C PRO A 241 16.98 -14.85 -21.23
N SER A 242 16.51 -13.96 -22.09
CA SER A 242 17.30 -12.82 -22.55
C SER A 242 17.55 -11.82 -21.42
N PRO A 243 18.65 -11.03 -21.49
CA PRO A 243 18.91 -9.98 -20.50
C PRO A 243 17.76 -8.97 -20.35
N GLN A 244 17.03 -8.68 -21.44
CA GLN A 244 15.88 -7.78 -21.38
C GLN A 244 14.70 -8.38 -20.61
N GLU A 245 14.38 -9.66 -20.81
CA GLU A 245 13.30 -10.34 -20.06
C GLU A 245 13.61 -10.38 -18.57
N THR A 246 14.86 -10.70 -18.21
CA THR A 246 15.33 -10.66 -16.82
C THR A 246 15.23 -9.25 -16.23
N ALA A 247 15.70 -8.22 -16.95
CA ALA A 247 15.66 -6.84 -16.48
C ALA A 247 14.22 -6.37 -16.20
N VAL A 248 13.28 -6.64 -17.12
CA VAL A 248 11.86 -6.31 -16.93
C VAL A 248 11.31 -6.98 -15.67
N CYS A 249 11.64 -8.26 -15.43
CA CYS A 249 11.21 -8.98 -14.25
C CYS A 249 11.87 -8.50 -12.95
N ARG A 250 13.06 -7.88 -12.99
CA ARG A 250 13.73 -7.32 -11.80
C ARG A 250 13.29 -5.90 -11.48
N GLU A 251 13.08 -5.08 -12.52
CA GLU A 251 12.91 -3.63 -12.41
C GLU A 251 11.44 -3.20 -12.42
N THR A 252 10.51 -4.10 -12.77
CA THR A 252 9.08 -3.78 -12.81
C THR A 252 8.33 -4.49 -11.67
N PRO A 253 8.02 -3.81 -10.55
CA PRO A 253 7.09 -4.35 -9.58
C PRO A 253 5.71 -4.53 -10.22
N GLY A 254 5.21 -5.76 -10.29
CA GLY A 254 3.78 -6.11 -10.39
C GLY A 254 2.88 -5.35 -11.37
N ARG A 255 3.38 -4.81 -12.48
CA ARG A 255 2.51 -4.19 -13.50
C ARG A 255 2.02 -5.22 -14.51
N TRP A 256 0.75 -5.60 -14.39
CA TRP A 256 -0.02 -6.14 -15.51
C TRP A 256 -0.07 -5.09 -16.63
N ARG A 257 0.43 -5.45 -17.82
CA ARG A 257 -0.01 -4.83 -19.07
C ARG A 257 -0.90 -5.83 -19.80
N PRO A 258 -2.07 -5.42 -20.33
CA PRO A 258 -2.76 -6.22 -21.32
C PRO A 258 -1.84 -6.32 -22.55
N TRP A 259 -1.66 -7.55 -23.01
CA TRP A 259 -1.05 -7.90 -24.29
C TRP A 259 -1.38 -6.87 -25.40
N ALA A 260 -0.35 -6.38 -26.08
CA ALA A 260 -0.45 -5.82 -27.42
C ALA A 260 0.79 -6.23 -28.23
N PRO A 261 0.65 -6.55 -29.53
CA PRO A 261 1.61 -7.36 -30.28
C PRO A 261 2.78 -6.52 -30.79
N SER A 262 4.01 -6.98 -30.55
CA SER A 262 5.19 -6.42 -31.20
C SER A 262 5.24 -6.85 -32.66
N THR A 263 5.19 -5.87 -33.56
CA THR A 263 5.44 -6.05 -34.99
C THR A 263 6.87 -6.53 -35.24
N TRP A 264 6.98 -7.61 -36.01
CA TRP A 264 8.22 -8.11 -36.58
C TRP A 264 8.76 -7.13 -37.63
N SER A 265 10.08 -6.90 -37.64
CA SER A 265 10.78 -6.77 -38.92
C SER A 265 12.19 -7.37 -38.83
N ARG A 266 12.42 -8.39 -39.66
CA ARG A 266 13.75 -8.78 -40.12
C ARG A 266 14.20 -7.75 -41.14
N ARG A 267 15.46 -7.33 -41.08
CA ARG A 267 16.27 -7.10 -42.28
C ARG A 267 17.67 -7.67 -42.06
N THR A 268 18.01 -8.62 -42.91
CA THR A 268 19.33 -9.22 -43.06
C THR A 268 20.31 -8.27 -43.74
N ALA A 269 21.59 -8.55 -43.49
CA ALA A 269 22.82 -7.87 -43.85
C ALA A 269 22.92 -7.16 -45.22
N ASN A 270 23.75 -6.11 -45.22
CA ASN A 270 25.00 -6.11 -45.98
C ASN A 270 26.14 -5.70 -45.05
#